data_AF-A0A818L152-F1
#
_entry.id   AF-A0A818L152-F1
#
_cell.length_a   1.000
_cell.length_b   1.000
_cell.length_c   1.000
_cell.angle_alpha   90.00
_cell.angle_beta   90.00
_cell.angle_gamma   90.00
#
_symmetry.space_group_name_H-M   'P 1'
#
loop_
_entity.id
_entity.type
_entity.pdbx_description
1 polymer ?
#
loop_
_entity_poly.entity_id
_entity_poly.type
_entity_poly.pdbx_seq_one_letter_code
_entity_poly.pdbx_strand_id
1 'polypeptide(L)'
;MCSVVGSFVRILILFAIGVVLLIVSIALNAATLSTINKRFDEIKNANGQTTVSIGSTTRTTTQPPSSSGNLTDSIRIADLMYHLNELQRIANDASNTRAIGTRGFSETVNYIYNYLAVNAPNLNVVRQPFLVKNFTVKGNPILILSSGGSNRTFTYSTNLARSDFTYANYSAPIALTEFNLTVVPNYGCDPADWQNVAGQAALVVLGGICTFAEKGELANKYNASALLYYNHGLTTASLAPVIARLRQVNTLPAVCLSYAAGQELVRAANMTSASIWLQIEIENYPPFMIENVCANTKEGNINETIVIGGHSDSVPAGPGINDNGSGAMAILVLATNLARLYQSGNYIKYKYRVRFCWWAAEEIGLVGAIYHAQQAQNSSAIIGNRLQDYLINLNYDMLGSPNYMLGVYNGSSAKPGTPPSARNGSIRISETFSSWFDRNNLPWDYTDFSGRSDYGPFLAAGIVAGGLFSGADETKTPEQRARYEEKLGLGQGGLAGAILDPCYHKACDTTDNINQLGYEKMVQAAAYMLEYLGRLDDLPTWLYPNGRQTTELPENYFPNSDYFRDVDS
;
A
#
# COMPACT_ATOMS: atom_id res chain seq x y z
N MET A 1 10.53 -57.03 -40.66
CA MET A 1 11.13 -55.90 -41.39
C MET A 1 10.15 -54.77 -41.74
N CYS A 2 8.83 -55.00 -41.86
CA CYS A 2 7.87 -53.92 -42.18
C CYS A 2 7.52 -52.92 -41.06
N SER A 3 7.73 -53.22 -39.76
CA SER A 3 7.38 -52.27 -38.68
C SER A 3 8.46 -51.23 -38.36
N VAL A 4 9.72 -51.51 -38.69
CA VAL A 4 10.85 -50.59 -38.43
C VAL A 4 10.90 -49.46 -39.46
N VAL A 5 10.51 -49.74 -40.71
CA VAL A 5 10.46 -48.74 -41.80
C VAL A 5 9.35 -47.71 -41.55
N GLY A 6 8.19 -48.13 -41.01
CA GLY A 6 7.07 -47.23 -40.72
C GLY A 6 7.37 -46.20 -39.62
N SER A 7 8.11 -46.58 -38.58
CA SER A 7 8.52 -45.66 -37.52
C SER A 7 9.57 -44.66 -37.99
N PHE A 8 10.49 -45.08 -38.87
CA PHE A 8 11.51 -44.18 -39.44
C PHE A 8 10.90 -43.11 -40.34
N VAL A 9 9.90 -43.46 -41.15
CA VAL A 9 9.18 -42.51 -42.02
C VAL A 9 8.39 -41.49 -41.20
N ARG A 10 7.77 -41.89 -40.09
CA ARG A 10 7.05 -40.96 -39.19
C ARG A 10 7.97 -39.96 -38.51
N ILE A 11 9.16 -40.38 -38.08
CA ILE A 11 10.15 -39.48 -37.46
C ILE A 11 10.66 -38.46 -38.48
N LEU A 12 10.92 -38.89 -39.73
CA LEU A 12 11.33 -37.98 -40.81
C LEU A 12 10.26 -36.94 -41.15
N ILE A 13 8.99 -37.33 -41.17
CA ILE A 13 7.88 -36.39 -41.42
C ILE A 13 7.75 -35.38 -40.28
N LEU A 14 7.81 -35.82 -39.02
CA LEU A 14 7.74 -34.91 -37.86
C LEU A 14 8.93 -33.95 -37.82
N PHE A 15 10.13 -34.43 -38.18
CA PHE A 15 11.32 -33.58 -38.28
C PHE A 15 11.18 -32.54 -39.40
N ALA A 16 10.66 -32.94 -40.57
CA ALA A 16 10.41 -32.01 -41.68
C ALA A 16 9.37 -30.93 -41.30
N ILE A 17 8.29 -31.30 -40.59
CA ILE A 17 7.29 -30.34 -40.10
C ILE A 17 7.91 -29.37 -39.09
N GLY A 18 8.74 -29.87 -38.16
CA GLY A 18 9.46 -29.03 -37.19
C GLY A 18 10.40 -28.01 -37.85
N VAL A 19 11.13 -28.43 -38.89
CA VAL A 19 12.01 -27.54 -39.66
C VAL A 19 11.21 -26.48 -40.41
N VAL A 20 10.08 -26.85 -41.03
CA VAL A 20 9.21 -25.88 -41.73
C VAL A 20 8.61 -24.86 -40.75
N LEU A 21 8.13 -25.28 -39.58
CA LEU A 21 7.61 -24.38 -38.56
C LEU A 21 8.69 -23.41 -38.04
N LEU A 22 9.92 -23.90 -37.83
CA LEU A 22 11.04 -23.06 -37.43
C LEU A 22 11.39 -22.01 -38.50
N ILE A 23 11.43 -22.40 -39.78
CA ILE A 23 11.68 -21.49 -40.90
C ILE A 23 10.58 -20.43 -41.01
N VAL A 24 9.31 -20.81 -40.83
CA VAL A 24 8.18 -19.88 -40.83
C VAL A 24 8.26 -18.89 -39.66
N SER A 25 8.61 -19.34 -38.45
CA SER A 25 8.81 -18.46 -37.29
C SER A 25 9.98 -17.49 -37.48
N ILE A 26 11.09 -17.94 -38.08
CA ILE A 26 12.24 -17.07 -38.39
C ILE A 26 11.86 -16.03 -39.45
N ALA A 27 11.11 -16.44 -40.49
CA ALA A 27 10.65 -15.54 -41.55
C ALA A 27 9.65 -14.48 -41.04
N LEU A 28 8.72 -14.87 -40.16
CA LEU A 28 7.78 -13.95 -39.49
C LEU A 28 8.53 -12.94 -38.61
N ASN A 29 9.53 -13.39 -37.84
CA ASN A 29 10.34 -12.49 -37.02
C ASN A 29 11.18 -11.52 -37.87
N ALA A 30 11.77 -11.98 -38.98
CA ALA A 30 12.53 -11.14 -39.89
C ALA A 30 11.66 -10.07 -40.59
N ALA A 31 10.45 -10.43 -41.03
CA ALA A 31 9.51 -9.48 -41.62
C ALA A 31 9.02 -8.42 -40.61
N THR A 32 8.84 -8.84 -39.35
CA THR A 32 8.45 -7.94 -38.25
C THR A 32 9.59 -6.97 -37.90
N LEU A 33 10.84 -7.46 -37.81
CA LEU A 33 12.04 -6.64 -37.61
C LEU A 33 12.30 -5.67 -38.78
N SER A 34 12.08 -6.11 -40.02
CA SER A 34 12.18 -5.23 -41.21
C SER A 34 11.16 -4.10 -41.16
N THR A 35 9.95 -4.36 -40.66
CA THR A 35 8.88 -3.34 -40.55
C THR A 35 9.17 -2.35 -39.43
N ILE A 36 9.73 -2.82 -38.32
CA ILE A 36 10.16 -1.98 -37.19
C ILE A 36 11.35 -1.09 -37.58
N ASN A 37 12.36 -1.63 -38.26
CA ASN A 37 13.51 -0.83 -38.73
C ASN A 37 13.07 0.23 -39.74
N LYS A 38 12.15 -0.08 -40.64
CA LYS A 38 11.62 0.90 -41.61
C LYS A 38 10.89 2.05 -40.91
N ARG A 39 10.11 1.76 -39.85
CA ARG A 39 9.47 2.80 -39.01
C ARG A 39 10.49 3.59 -38.19
N PHE A 40 11.58 2.98 -37.73
CA PHE A 40 12.66 3.68 -37.02
C PHE A 40 13.43 4.63 -37.95
N ASP A 41 13.67 4.25 -39.19
CA ASP A 41 14.32 5.09 -40.19
C ASP A 41 13.40 6.24 -40.65
N GLU A 42 12.10 6.01 -40.74
CA GLU A 42 11.09 7.06 -40.97
C GLU A 42 11.05 8.09 -39.83
N ILE A 43 11.18 7.65 -38.57
CA ILE A 43 11.25 8.53 -37.38
C ILE A 43 12.58 9.29 -37.31
N LYS A 44 13.70 8.67 -37.70
CA LYS A 44 15.00 9.36 -37.77
C LYS A 44 15.04 10.44 -38.85
N ASN A 45 14.42 10.18 -40.00
CA ASN A 45 14.38 11.15 -41.11
C ASN A 45 13.40 12.31 -40.87
N ALA A 46 12.39 12.13 -40.01
CA ALA A 46 11.46 13.20 -39.61
C ALA A 46 12.06 14.21 -38.61
N ASN A 47 13.14 13.85 -37.91
CA ASN A 47 13.78 14.69 -36.87
C ASN A 47 15.11 15.34 -37.29
N GLY A 48 15.48 15.25 -38.57
CA GLY A 48 16.77 15.73 -39.07
C GLY A 48 16.73 17.12 -39.69
N GLN A 49 16.54 18.19 -38.90
CA GLN A 49 17.11 19.53 -39.17
C GLN A 49 16.72 20.55 -38.07
N THR A 50 17.56 20.69 -37.04
CA THR A 50 17.90 22.00 -36.44
C THR A 50 19.08 21.83 -35.49
N THR A 51 20.25 22.27 -35.94
CA THR A 51 21.42 22.51 -35.09
C THR A 51 21.20 23.76 -34.24
N VAL A 52 21.24 23.63 -32.91
CA VAL A 52 21.31 24.79 -32.00
C VAL A 52 22.51 24.64 -31.06
N SER A 53 23.37 25.65 -31.16
CA SER A 53 24.54 25.94 -30.31
C SER A 53 24.21 25.92 -28.82
N ILE A 54 25.07 25.30 -28.02
CA ILE A 54 24.98 25.25 -26.56
C ILE A 54 25.32 26.63 -25.99
N GLY A 55 24.30 27.40 -25.61
CA GLY A 55 24.41 28.61 -24.81
C GLY A 55 23.67 28.44 -23.49
N SER A 56 24.37 28.68 -22.38
CA SER A 56 23.83 28.70 -21.02
C SER A 56 22.64 29.65 -20.92
N THR A 57 21.42 29.11 -20.75
CA THR A 57 20.23 29.93 -20.47
C THR A 57 19.37 29.26 -19.41
N THR A 58 19.11 30.02 -18.35
CA THR A 58 18.17 29.79 -17.26
C THR A 58 16.81 29.39 -17.82
N ARG A 59 16.36 28.14 -17.58
CA ARG A 59 15.03 27.68 -18.00
C ARG A 59 13.96 28.29 -17.11
N THR A 60 13.22 29.24 -17.65
CA THR A 60 11.94 29.72 -17.12
C THR A 60 10.90 28.61 -17.24
N THR A 61 10.32 28.22 -16.11
CA THR A 61 9.21 27.27 -15.97
C THR A 61 7.91 27.89 -16.48
N THR A 62 7.55 27.64 -17.74
CA THR A 62 6.24 28.04 -18.27
C THR A 62 5.16 27.04 -17.85
N GLN A 63 4.24 27.48 -16.98
CA GLN A 63 3.07 26.70 -16.56
C GLN A 63 2.15 26.36 -17.75
N PRO A 64 1.50 25.18 -17.77
CA PRO A 64 0.52 24.86 -18.79
C PRO A 64 -0.82 25.60 -18.55
N PRO A 65 -1.65 25.83 -19.59
CA PRO A 65 -2.81 26.74 -19.54
C PRO A 65 -3.92 26.28 -18.58
N SER A 66 -4.68 27.22 -18.00
CA SER A 66 -5.73 26.98 -17.02
C SER A 66 -6.95 26.24 -17.60
N SER A 67 -7.31 25.08 -17.05
CA SER A 67 -8.67 24.53 -17.15
C SER A 67 -9.53 25.06 -15.99
N SER A 68 -10.75 25.49 -16.34
CA SER A 68 -12.00 25.66 -15.55
C SER A 68 -11.97 26.10 -14.07
N GLY A 69 -12.93 26.94 -13.69
CA GLY A 69 -12.98 27.64 -12.40
C GLY A 69 -13.21 26.81 -11.12
N ASN A 70 -13.09 25.47 -11.14
CA ASN A 70 -13.20 24.61 -9.94
C ASN A 70 -12.03 23.61 -9.85
N LEU A 71 -11.80 23.03 -8.66
CA LEU A 71 -10.67 22.13 -8.42
C LEU A 71 -10.76 20.84 -9.22
N THR A 72 -11.95 20.26 -9.39
CA THR A 72 -12.17 19.01 -10.12
C THR A 72 -11.69 19.10 -11.57
N ASP A 73 -12.08 20.18 -12.26
CA ASP A 73 -11.75 20.33 -13.67
C ASP A 73 -10.30 20.81 -13.90
N SER A 74 -9.60 21.20 -12.82
CA SER A 74 -8.18 21.56 -12.86
C SER A 74 -7.27 20.32 -12.94
N ILE A 75 -7.79 19.12 -12.67
CA ILE A 75 -7.03 17.88 -12.68
C ILE A 75 -6.74 17.45 -14.11
N ARG A 76 -5.46 17.23 -14.40
CA ARG A 76 -4.98 16.74 -15.70
C ARG A 76 -4.04 15.58 -15.51
N ILE A 77 -4.27 14.49 -16.23
CA ILE A 77 -3.38 13.32 -16.19
C ILE A 77 -1.92 13.64 -16.54
N ALA A 78 -1.66 14.64 -17.40
CA ALA A 78 -0.31 15.06 -17.73
C ALA A 78 0.46 15.63 -16.52
N ASP A 79 -0.19 16.41 -15.66
CA ASP A 79 0.45 16.95 -14.45
C ASP A 79 0.73 15.83 -13.44
N LEU A 80 -0.22 14.90 -13.30
CA LEU A 80 -0.06 13.73 -12.44
C LEU A 80 1.11 12.84 -12.89
N MET A 81 1.15 12.48 -14.18
CA MET A 81 2.23 11.67 -14.74
C MET A 81 3.58 12.39 -14.73
N TYR A 82 3.62 13.73 -14.86
CA TYR A 82 4.86 14.49 -14.69
C TYR A 82 5.47 14.23 -13.30
N HIS A 83 4.64 14.32 -12.26
CA HIS A 83 5.06 14.10 -10.89
C HIS A 83 5.46 12.64 -10.61
N LEU A 84 4.74 11.66 -11.16
CA LEU A 84 5.12 10.25 -11.03
C LEU A 84 6.45 9.92 -11.74
N ASN A 85 6.70 10.50 -12.92
CA ASN A 85 7.98 10.32 -13.61
C ASN A 85 9.14 10.91 -12.81
N GLU A 86 8.93 12.01 -12.07
CA GLU A 86 9.96 12.55 -11.20
C GLU A 86 10.23 11.65 -9.99
N LEU A 87 9.20 11.04 -9.39
CA LEU A 87 9.39 10.01 -8.36
C LEU A 87 10.11 8.77 -8.90
N GLN A 88 9.83 8.35 -10.13
CA GLN A 88 10.54 7.26 -10.79
C GLN A 88 12.02 7.60 -10.98
N ARG A 89 12.33 8.83 -11.41
CA ARG A 89 13.71 9.30 -11.54
C ARG A 89 14.43 9.27 -10.18
N ILE A 90 13.81 9.80 -9.13
CA ILE A 90 14.34 9.78 -7.77
C ILE A 90 14.63 8.34 -7.31
N ALA A 91 13.70 7.42 -7.54
CA ALA A 91 13.89 6.02 -7.19
C ALA A 91 15.05 5.39 -7.98
N ASN A 92 15.09 5.58 -9.30
CA ASN A 92 16.15 5.05 -10.17
C ASN A 92 17.54 5.51 -9.74
N ASP A 93 17.69 6.79 -9.38
CA ASP A 93 18.95 7.39 -8.91
C ASP A 93 19.34 6.93 -7.49
N ALA A 94 18.45 6.19 -6.80
CA ALA A 94 18.60 5.71 -5.44
C ALA A 94 18.38 4.18 -5.31
N SER A 95 18.90 3.42 -6.27
CA SER A 95 18.83 1.93 -6.28
C SER A 95 17.41 1.39 -6.46
N ASN A 96 16.58 2.09 -7.22
CA ASN A 96 15.21 1.73 -7.57
C ASN A 96 14.25 1.60 -6.37
N THR A 97 14.39 2.47 -5.36
CA THR A 97 13.51 2.50 -4.20
C THR A 97 13.43 3.90 -3.57
N ARG A 98 12.33 4.18 -2.87
CA ARG A 98 12.13 5.36 -2.02
C ARG A 98 11.86 4.95 -0.57
N ALA A 99 12.31 3.77 -0.16
CA ALA A 99 12.17 3.28 1.19
C ALA A 99 12.88 4.17 2.21
N ILE A 100 12.35 4.23 3.42
CA ILE A 100 12.96 5.00 4.51
C ILE A 100 14.42 4.61 4.75
N GLY A 101 15.25 5.60 5.11
CA GLY A 101 16.69 5.40 5.29
C GLY A 101 17.49 5.32 3.99
N THR A 102 16.83 5.40 2.82
CA THR A 102 17.50 5.50 1.52
C THR A 102 17.59 6.95 1.05
N ARG A 103 18.50 7.20 0.09
CA ARG A 103 18.58 8.48 -0.63
C ARG A 103 17.26 8.83 -1.32
N GLY A 104 16.54 7.83 -1.85
CA GLY A 104 15.29 8.02 -2.59
C GLY A 104 14.20 8.62 -1.71
N PHE A 105 14.08 8.18 -0.46
CA PHE A 105 13.14 8.77 0.49
C PHE A 105 13.46 10.24 0.77
N SER A 106 14.71 10.55 1.13
CA SER A 106 15.13 11.93 1.43
C SER A 106 14.94 12.86 0.23
N GLU A 107 15.23 12.40 -0.99
CA GLU A 107 15.00 13.18 -2.21
C GLU A 107 13.52 13.37 -2.52
N THR A 108 12.66 12.40 -2.19
CA THR A 108 11.20 12.50 -2.34
C THR A 108 10.61 13.57 -1.43
N VAL A 109 10.96 13.53 -0.15
CA VAL A 109 10.57 14.55 0.84
C VAL A 109 11.04 15.94 0.40
N ASN A 110 12.28 16.04 -0.08
CA ASN A 110 12.83 17.30 -0.59
C ASN A 110 12.10 17.80 -1.84
N TYR A 111 11.77 16.91 -2.76
CA TYR A 111 11.02 17.24 -3.97
C TYR A 111 9.66 17.84 -3.63
N ILE A 112 8.87 17.16 -2.80
CA ILE A 112 7.55 17.62 -2.37
C ILE A 112 7.65 18.99 -1.70
N TYR A 113 8.53 19.13 -0.70
CA TYR A 113 8.70 20.39 0.04
C TYR A 113 9.11 21.55 -0.88
N ASN A 114 10.13 21.36 -1.71
CA ASN A 114 10.66 22.40 -2.58
C ASN A 114 9.64 22.77 -3.68
N TYR A 115 8.94 21.79 -4.25
CA TYR A 115 7.93 22.04 -5.25
C TYR A 115 6.79 22.89 -4.70
N LEU A 116 6.30 22.58 -3.49
CA LEU A 116 5.27 23.38 -2.81
C LEU A 116 5.76 24.79 -2.47
N ALA A 117 6.98 24.92 -1.95
CA ALA A 117 7.55 26.22 -1.61
C ALA A 117 7.61 27.18 -2.81
N VAL A 118 7.90 26.64 -4.01
CA VAL A 118 7.98 27.42 -5.25
C VAL A 118 6.60 27.63 -5.89
N ASN A 119 5.79 26.58 -6.00
CA ASN A 119 4.57 26.60 -6.81
C ASN A 119 3.29 26.89 -6.02
N ALA A 120 3.35 26.87 -4.69
CA ALA A 120 2.22 27.13 -3.80
C ALA A 120 2.64 28.05 -2.62
N PRO A 121 3.22 29.24 -2.87
CA PRO A 121 3.77 30.12 -1.81
C PRO A 121 2.71 30.68 -0.83
N ASN A 122 1.43 30.55 -1.18
CA ASN A 122 0.30 30.86 -0.29
C ASN A 122 -0.11 29.70 0.62
N LEU A 123 0.56 28.55 0.57
CA LEU A 123 0.48 27.51 1.59
C LEU A 123 1.57 27.70 2.66
N ASN A 124 1.29 27.25 3.88
CA ASN A 124 2.28 27.14 4.94
C ASN A 124 2.80 25.70 4.99
N VAL A 125 3.99 25.48 4.41
CA VAL A 125 4.65 24.17 4.32
C VAL A 125 5.53 23.93 5.54
N VAL A 126 5.32 22.81 6.23
CA VAL A 126 5.98 22.42 7.47
C VAL A 126 6.59 21.04 7.30
N ARG A 127 7.83 20.88 7.75
CA ARG A 127 8.45 19.56 7.95
C ARG A 127 8.25 19.17 9.41
N GLN A 128 7.87 17.92 9.63
CA GLN A 128 7.68 17.36 10.96
C GLN A 128 8.67 16.21 11.15
N PRO A 129 9.88 16.50 11.66
CA PRO A 129 10.92 15.50 11.84
C PRO A 129 10.66 14.63 13.09
N PHE A 130 10.96 13.33 13.01
CA PHE A 130 10.89 12.39 14.13
C PHE A 130 11.88 11.24 13.97
N LEU A 131 12.22 10.58 15.07
CA LEU A 131 13.10 9.40 15.07
C LEU A 131 12.31 8.15 14.74
N VAL A 132 12.86 7.34 13.83
CA VAL A 132 12.34 6.00 13.53
C VAL A 132 13.36 4.94 13.91
N LYS A 133 12.87 3.81 14.42
CA LYS A 133 13.67 2.60 14.65
C LYS A 133 13.44 1.67 13.47
N ASN A 134 14.53 1.12 12.93
CA ASN A 134 14.46 0.11 11.89
C ASN A 134 15.40 -1.05 12.24
N PHE A 135 15.08 -2.23 11.74
CA PHE A 135 15.87 -3.44 11.94
C PHE A 135 15.88 -4.25 10.65
N THR A 136 16.88 -5.10 10.49
CA THR A 136 16.90 -6.10 9.42
C THR A 136 17.23 -7.46 9.99
N VAL A 137 16.81 -8.52 9.31
CA VAL A 137 17.23 -9.87 9.65
C VAL A 137 18.64 -10.07 9.10
N LYS A 138 19.54 -10.52 9.97
CA LYS A 138 20.93 -10.79 9.64
C LYS A 138 21.07 -12.26 9.27
N GLY A 139 21.53 -12.54 8.06
CA GLY A 139 21.59 -13.91 7.56
C GLY A 139 20.21 -14.56 7.40
N ASN A 140 20.19 -15.85 7.06
CA ASN A 140 18.94 -16.58 6.89
C ASN A 140 18.49 -17.17 8.23
N PRO A 141 17.23 -16.96 8.66
CA PRO A 141 16.65 -17.67 9.80
C PRO A 141 16.77 -19.19 9.64
N ILE A 142 16.87 -19.89 10.78
CA ILE A 142 16.91 -21.36 10.81
C ILE A 142 15.68 -21.87 11.55
N LEU A 143 14.99 -22.83 10.95
CA LEU A 143 13.91 -23.60 11.58
C LEU A 143 14.13 -25.09 11.32
N ILE A 144 14.17 -25.90 12.38
CA ILE A 144 14.36 -27.35 12.30
C ILE A 144 13.31 -28.03 13.16
N LEU A 145 12.58 -29.00 12.62
CA LEU A 145 11.77 -29.94 13.40
C LEU A 145 12.63 -31.15 13.79
N SER A 146 12.63 -31.49 15.08
CA SER A 146 13.16 -32.75 15.60
C SER A 146 11.99 -33.61 16.05
N SER A 147 11.80 -34.78 15.43
CA SER A 147 10.74 -35.73 15.79
C SER A 147 11.14 -37.15 15.40
N GLY A 148 10.83 -38.12 16.28
CA GLY A 148 11.09 -39.54 16.00
C GLY A 148 12.57 -39.88 15.72
N GLY A 149 13.51 -39.10 16.27
CA GLY A 149 14.95 -39.28 16.06
C GLY A 149 15.47 -38.79 14.70
N SER A 150 14.67 -38.06 13.93
CA SER A 150 15.06 -37.44 12.65
C SER A 150 14.89 -35.91 12.71
N ASN A 151 15.73 -35.22 11.96
CA ASN A 151 15.69 -33.76 11.82
C ASN A 151 15.24 -33.36 10.42
N ARG A 152 14.30 -32.40 10.35
CA ARG A 152 13.84 -31.75 9.12
C ARG A 152 14.14 -30.26 9.21
N THR A 153 15.02 -29.76 8.35
CA THR A 153 15.31 -28.32 8.21
C THR A 153 14.36 -27.71 7.20
N PHE A 154 13.64 -26.66 7.58
CA PHE A 154 12.73 -25.92 6.69
C PHE A 154 13.49 -24.93 5.81
N THR A 155 12.98 -24.70 4.59
CA THR A 155 13.58 -23.77 3.63
C THR A 155 13.13 -22.34 3.90
N TYR A 156 14.09 -21.44 4.16
CA TYR A 156 13.86 -20.00 4.16
C TYR A 156 14.18 -19.40 2.79
N SER A 157 13.33 -18.49 2.32
CA SER A 157 13.48 -17.72 1.09
C SER A 157 12.68 -16.42 1.18
N THR A 158 13.24 -15.34 0.64
CA THR A 158 12.52 -14.07 0.45
C THR A 158 11.46 -14.18 -0.66
N ASN A 159 11.56 -15.19 -1.53
CA ASN A 159 10.49 -15.57 -2.45
C ASN A 159 9.55 -16.56 -1.77
N LEU A 160 8.43 -16.05 -1.26
CA LEU A 160 7.43 -16.81 -0.49
C LEU A 160 6.84 -18.00 -1.27
N ALA A 161 6.77 -17.92 -2.60
CA ALA A 161 6.26 -19.02 -3.43
C ALA A 161 7.15 -20.28 -3.41
N ARG A 162 8.38 -20.17 -2.91
CA ARG A 162 9.33 -21.28 -2.77
C ARG A 162 9.78 -21.51 -1.32
N SER A 163 9.21 -20.78 -0.37
CA SER A 163 9.64 -20.81 1.02
C SER A 163 8.74 -21.72 1.85
N ASP A 164 9.34 -22.50 2.76
CA ASP A 164 8.59 -23.21 3.80
C ASP A 164 8.14 -22.23 4.89
N PHE A 165 8.95 -21.19 5.16
CA PHE A 165 8.69 -20.19 6.19
C PHE A 165 9.37 -18.84 5.93
N THR A 166 8.94 -17.80 6.62
CA THR A 166 9.61 -16.48 6.73
C THR A 166 9.54 -15.98 8.18
N TYR A 167 10.24 -14.90 8.50
CA TYR A 167 10.15 -14.26 9.82
C TYR A 167 8.97 -13.30 9.90
N ALA A 168 8.45 -13.06 11.11
CA ALA A 168 7.48 -11.99 11.35
C ALA A 168 8.19 -10.64 11.57
N ASN A 169 7.67 -9.55 11.01
CA ASN A 169 8.15 -8.20 11.30
C ASN A 169 7.96 -7.91 12.80
N TYR A 170 8.99 -7.32 13.42
CA TYR A 170 9.12 -7.11 14.87
C TYR A 170 9.20 -8.41 15.69
N SER A 171 9.64 -9.51 15.08
CA SER A 171 10.13 -10.69 15.80
C SER A 171 11.33 -10.31 16.68
N ALA A 172 11.45 -10.92 17.86
CA ALA A 172 12.66 -10.83 18.66
C ALA A 172 13.79 -11.72 18.09
N PRO A 173 15.07 -11.37 18.28
CA PRO A 173 16.18 -12.23 17.93
C PRO A 173 16.28 -13.41 18.90
N ILE A 174 16.79 -14.55 18.42
CA ILE A 174 17.05 -15.73 19.23
C ILE A 174 18.24 -16.51 18.65
N ALA A 175 19.17 -16.91 19.53
CA ALA A 175 20.21 -17.88 19.18
C ALA A 175 19.56 -19.25 18.90
N LEU A 176 20.24 -20.13 18.18
CA LEU A 176 19.71 -21.47 17.89
C LEU A 176 19.30 -22.19 19.19
N THR A 177 17.98 -22.26 19.42
CA THR A 177 17.38 -22.70 20.69
C THR A 177 16.27 -23.70 20.42
N GLU A 178 16.21 -24.75 21.24
CA GLU A 178 15.19 -25.79 21.17
C GLU A 178 13.96 -25.42 22.02
N PHE A 179 12.77 -25.65 21.45
CA PHE A 179 11.49 -25.44 22.13
C PHE A 179 10.62 -26.68 21.97
N ASN A 180 9.91 -27.06 23.04
CA ASN A 180 8.78 -27.97 22.91
C ASN A 180 7.70 -27.30 22.06
N LEU A 181 7.04 -28.08 21.21
CA LEU A 181 6.02 -27.58 20.29
C LEU A 181 4.62 -27.86 20.83
N THR A 182 3.75 -26.85 20.83
CA THR A 182 2.34 -26.99 21.20
C THR A 182 1.43 -26.32 20.19
N VAL A 183 0.25 -26.91 19.96
CA VAL A 183 -0.75 -26.34 19.04
C VAL A 183 -1.73 -25.48 19.84
N VAL A 184 -1.87 -24.23 19.42
CA VAL A 184 -2.93 -23.34 19.91
C VAL A 184 -4.23 -23.73 19.20
N PRO A 185 -5.30 -24.06 19.94
CA PRO A 185 -6.58 -24.42 19.36
C PRO A 185 -7.25 -23.24 18.66
N ASN A 186 -8.26 -23.53 17.84
CA ASN A 186 -9.05 -22.56 17.10
C ASN A 186 -8.15 -21.65 16.25
N TYR A 187 -8.27 -20.33 16.43
CA TYR A 187 -7.48 -19.31 15.75
C TYR A 187 -6.59 -18.51 16.70
N GLY A 188 -6.58 -18.85 18.00
CA GLY A 188 -5.85 -18.11 19.03
C GLY A 188 -6.40 -16.72 19.30
N CYS A 189 -7.69 -16.48 19.03
CA CYS A 189 -8.32 -15.18 19.29
C CYS A 189 -8.94 -15.06 20.68
N ASP A 190 -9.19 -16.19 21.34
CA ASP A 190 -9.70 -16.20 22.71
C ASP A 190 -8.52 -16.40 23.69
N PRO A 191 -8.41 -15.62 24.77
CA PRO A 191 -7.44 -15.88 25.83
C PRO A 191 -7.44 -17.34 26.35
N ALA A 192 -8.57 -18.04 26.31
CA ALA A 192 -8.67 -19.45 26.70
C ALA A 192 -7.85 -20.40 25.81
N ASP A 193 -7.60 -20.04 24.54
CA ASP A 193 -6.81 -20.85 23.60
C ASP A 193 -5.34 -20.97 24.07
N TRP A 194 -4.85 -20.05 24.89
CA TRP A 194 -3.43 -19.91 25.21
C TRP A 194 -3.01 -20.50 26.56
N GLN A 195 -3.90 -21.15 27.30
CA GLN A 195 -3.64 -21.58 28.70
C GLN A 195 -2.47 -22.59 28.85
N ASN A 196 -2.12 -23.34 27.81
CA ASN A 196 -1.12 -24.43 27.86
C ASN A 196 0.17 -24.14 27.09
N VAL A 197 0.48 -22.86 26.82
CA VAL A 197 1.62 -22.48 25.96
C VAL A 197 2.89 -22.06 26.70
N ALA A 198 2.80 -21.91 28.03
CA ALA A 198 3.90 -21.37 28.83
C ALA A 198 5.21 -22.15 28.64
N GLY A 199 6.29 -21.47 28.27
CA GLY A 199 7.61 -22.08 28.04
C GLY A 199 7.77 -22.82 26.70
N GLN A 200 6.76 -22.81 25.83
CA GLN A 200 6.72 -23.60 24.60
C GLN A 200 6.67 -22.72 23.34
N ALA A 201 7.00 -23.31 22.20
CA ALA A 201 6.73 -22.75 20.89
C ALA A 201 5.25 -22.97 20.54
N ALA A 202 4.50 -21.87 20.44
CA ALA A 202 3.08 -21.89 20.15
C ALA A 202 2.85 -21.89 18.63
N LEU A 203 2.25 -22.96 18.11
CA LEU A 203 1.85 -23.09 16.71
C LEU A 203 0.38 -22.72 16.56
N VAL A 204 0.10 -21.62 15.86
CA VAL A 204 -1.25 -21.08 15.69
C VAL A 204 -1.61 -20.98 14.21
N VAL A 205 -2.82 -21.44 13.87
CA VAL A 205 -3.32 -21.32 12.51
C VAL A 205 -3.79 -19.91 12.22
N LEU A 206 -3.60 -19.52 10.98
CA LEU A 206 -4.17 -18.33 10.38
C LEU A 206 -5.68 -18.52 10.17
N GLY A 207 -6.45 -17.62 10.75
CA GLY A 207 -7.90 -17.44 10.67
C GLY A 207 -8.39 -16.52 11.80
N GLY A 208 -9.69 -16.21 11.78
CA GLY A 208 -10.40 -15.61 12.91
C GLY A 208 -10.47 -14.09 12.93
N ILE A 209 -11.10 -13.54 13.98
CA ILE A 209 -11.44 -12.12 14.10
C ILE A 209 -10.28 -11.23 14.59
N CYS A 210 -9.16 -11.84 14.98
CA CYS A 210 -8.04 -11.16 15.62
C CYS A 210 -6.81 -11.12 14.71
N THR A 211 -6.02 -10.07 14.86
CA THR A 211 -4.81 -9.79 14.08
C THR A 211 -3.60 -10.61 14.56
N PHE A 212 -2.53 -10.68 13.75
CA PHE A 212 -1.25 -11.26 14.20
C PHE A 212 -0.74 -10.59 15.47
N ALA A 213 -0.81 -9.26 15.54
CA ALA A 213 -0.37 -8.49 16.69
C ALA A 213 -1.12 -8.89 17.97
N GLU A 214 -2.44 -9.05 17.90
CA GLU A 214 -3.28 -9.51 19.02
C GLU A 214 -2.95 -10.96 19.41
N LYS A 215 -2.74 -11.87 18.44
CA LYS A 215 -2.24 -13.23 18.70
C LYS A 215 -0.88 -13.19 19.42
N GLY A 216 0.02 -12.31 19.00
CA GLY A 216 1.33 -12.09 19.63
C GLY A 216 1.24 -11.52 21.04
N GLU A 217 0.29 -10.64 21.33
CA GLU A 217 0.02 -10.13 22.68
C GLU A 217 -0.49 -11.24 23.61
N LEU A 218 -1.39 -12.08 23.12
CA LEU A 218 -1.84 -13.25 23.87
C LEU A 218 -0.69 -14.24 24.11
N ALA A 219 0.12 -14.54 23.09
CA ALA A 219 1.30 -15.37 23.25
C ALA A 219 2.25 -14.84 24.34
N ASN A 220 2.53 -13.53 24.34
CA ASN A 220 3.32 -12.86 25.39
C ASN A 220 2.65 -12.97 26.77
N LYS A 221 1.35 -12.65 26.85
CA LYS A 221 0.58 -12.68 28.10
C LYS A 221 0.57 -14.06 28.76
N TYR A 222 0.55 -15.13 27.95
CA TYR A 222 0.54 -16.51 28.41
C TYR A 222 1.94 -17.17 28.41
N ASN A 223 3.00 -16.36 28.31
CA ASN A 223 4.41 -16.78 28.44
C ASN A 223 4.85 -17.85 27.43
N ALA A 224 4.35 -17.81 26.19
CA ALA A 224 4.95 -18.58 25.10
C ALA A 224 6.43 -18.19 24.93
N SER A 225 7.27 -19.08 24.43
CA SER A 225 8.72 -18.82 24.21
C SER A 225 9.08 -18.60 22.75
N ALA A 226 8.22 -19.02 21.82
CA ALA A 226 8.30 -18.70 20.40
C ALA A 226 6.89 -18.75 19.80
N LEU A 227 6.68 -18.07 18.67
CA LEU A 227 5.40 -18.01 17.99
C LEU A 227 5.53 -18.44 16.53
N LEU A 228 4.80 -19.48 16.14
CA LEU A 228 4.80 -20.03 14.80
C LEU A 228 3.38 -19.87 14.23
N TYR A 229 3.23 -18.97 13.28
CA TYR A 229 2.01 -18.83 12.50
C TYR A 229 2.03 -19.80 11.33
N TYR A 230 0.93 -20.43 10.98
CA TYR A 230 0.85 -21.18 9.73
C TYR A 230 -0.43 -20.93 8.95
N ASN A 231 -0.28 -20.81 7.63
CA ASN A 231 -1.38 -20.50 6.72
C ASN A 231 -2.44 -21.62 6.72
N HIS A 232 -3.69 -21.33 6.33
CA HIS A 232 -4.82 -22.26 6.43
C HIS A 232 -5.07 -23.13 5.19
N GLY A 233 -4.49 -22.78 4.04
CA GLY A 233 -4.53 -23.61 2.83
C GLY A 233 -5.90 -23.83 2.19
N LEU A 234 -6.89 -22.96 2.47
CA LEU A 234 -8.24 -23.06 1.90
C LEU A 234 -8.29 -22.62 0.43
N THR A 235 -7.33 -21.80 0.01
CA THR A 235 -7.20 -21.21 -1.32
C THR A 235 -5.76 -21.35 -1.80
N THR A 236 -5.53 -21.23 -3.12
CA THR A 236 -4.15 -21.20 -3.66
C THR A 236 -3.31 -20.05 -3.11
N ALA A 237 -3.93 -18.94 -2.73
CA ALA A 237 -3.26 -17.80 -2.10
C ALA A 237 -2.84 -18.08 -0.64
N SER A 238 -3.52 -19.00 0.05
CA SER A 238 -3.25 -19.38 1.45
C SER A 238 -2.33 -20.60 1.60
N LEU A 239 -1.58 -20.95 0.55
CA LEU A 239 -0.61 -22.06 0.61
C LEU A 239 0.79 -21.61 1.05
N ALA A 240 1.25 -20.46 0.55
CA ALA A 240 2.58 -19.92 0.86
C ALA A 240 2.61 -19.29 2.26
N PRO A 241 3.80 -19.10 2.87
CA PRO A 241 3.93 -18.27 4.07
C PRO A 241 3.49 -16.82 3.79
N VAL A 242 3.02 -16.14 4.82
CA VAL A 242 2.68 -14.70 4.78
C VAL A 242 3.65 -13.89 5.63
N ILE A 243 3.71 -12.58 5.44
CA ILE A 243 4.58 -11.69 6.25
C ILE A 243 3.80 -11.12 7.42
N ALA A 244 3.73 -11.82 8.55
CA ALA A 244 3.06 -11.26 9.72
C ALA A 244 3.81 -10.03 10.27
N ARG A 245 3.07 -9.16 10.94
CA ARG A 245 3.63 -8.03 11.70
C ARG A 245 3.14 -8.07 13.15
N LEU A 246 4.09 -8.09 14.08
CA LEU A 246 3.84 -8.00 15.51
C LEU A 246 3.95 -6.57 16.00
N ARG A 247 3.62 -6.30 17.26
CA ARG A 247 3.86 -4.97 17.85
C ARG A 247 5.35 -4.71 18.01
N GLN A 248 5.77 -3.45 17.95
CA GLN A 248 7.16 -3.05 18.20
C GLN A 248 7.69 -3.46 19.59
N VAL A 249 6.79 -3.61 20.57
CA VAL A 249 7.11 -4.03 21.93
C VAL A 249 7.15 -5.56 22.10
N ASN A 250 6.96 -6.33 21.03
CA ASN A 250 7.01 -7.79 21.08
C ASN A 250 8.39 -8.28 21.52
N THR A 251 8.41 -9.33 22.36
CA THR A 251 9.63 -9.96 22.87
C THR A 251 9.81 -11.40 22.42
N LEU A 252 8.89 -11.95 21.62
CA LEU A 252 8.95 -13.34 21.16
C LEU A 252 9.63 -13.46 19.79
N PRO A 253 10.50 -14.46 19.58
CA PRO A 253 10.89 -14.85 18.23
C PRO A 253 9.68 -15.47 17.52
N ALA A 254 9.45 -15.03 16.28
CA ALA A 254 8.26 -15.39 15.54
C ALA A 254 8.51 -15.63 14.05
N VAL A 255 7.87 -16.67 13.52
CA VAL A 255 7.94 -17.08 12.12
C VAL A 255 6.56 -17.36 11.55
N CYS A 256 6.44 -17.24 10.24
CA CYS A 256 5.24 -17.55 9.47
C CYS A 256 5.53 -18.69 8.50
N LEU A 257 4.69 -19.70 8.50
CA LEU A 257 4.87 -20.96 7.79
C LEU A 257 3.88 -21.06 6.64
N SER A 258 4.30 -21.78 5.59
CA SER A 258 3.40 -22.30 4.57
C SER A 258 2.38 -23.24 5.20
N TYR A 259 1.25 -23.46 4.53
CA TYR A 259 0.27 -24.45 4.99
C TYR A 259 0.90 -25.83 5.14
N ALA A 260 1.72 -26.26 4.18
CA ALA A 260 2.39 -27.56 4.21
C ALA A 260 3.31 -27.73 5.42
N ALA A 261 4.18 -26.73 5.68
CA ALA A 261 5.06 -26.75 6.85
C ALA A 261 4.28 -26.69 8.17
N GLY A 262 3.21 -25.90 8.24
CA GLY A 262 2.32 -25.86 9.39
C GLY A 262 1.68 -27.21 9.70
N GLN A 263 1.12 -27.88 8.68
CA GLN A 263 0.51 -29.20 8.83
C GLN A 263 1.55 -30.27 9.24
N GLU A 264 2.79 -30.15 8.79
CA GLU A 264 3.88 -31.02 9.24
C GLU A 264 4.14 -30.85 10.74
N LEU A 265 4.24 -29.60 11.21
CA LEU A 265 4.44 -29.28 12.63
C LEU A 265 3.23 -29.67 13.50
N VAL A 266 1.99 -29.48 13.03
CA VAL A 266 0.77 -29.93 13.75
C VAL A 266 0.78 -31.44 13.98
N ARG A 267 1.15 -32.22 12.95
CA ARG A 267 1.26 -33.68 13.09
C ARG A 267 2.35 -34.06 14.09
N ALA A 268 3.50 -33.38 14.04
CA ALA A 268 4.60 -33.63 14.96
C ALA A 268 4.26 -33.28 16.40
N ALA A 269 3.54 -32.18 16.66
CA ALA A 269 3.11 -31.78 18.00
C ALA A 269 2.22 -32.83 18.70
N ASN A 270 1.53 -33.67 17.92
CA ASN A 270 0.72 -34.79 18.45
C ASN A 270 1.54 -36.07 18.74
N MET A 271 2.84 -36.08 18.41
CA MET A 271 3.75 -37.19 18.71
C MET A 271 4.45 -36.95 20.06
N THR A 272 4.71 -38.01 20.82
CA THR A 272 5.57 -37.90 22.01
C THR A 272 6.99 -37.51 21.58
N SER A 273 7.46 -36.35 22.07
CA SER A 273 8.83 -35.82 21.93
C SER A 273 9.16 -35.03 20.64
N ALA A 274 8.22 -34.28 20.06
CA ALA A 274 8.55 -33.31 19.02
C ALA A 274 9.00 -31.95 19.59
N SER A 275 10.09 -31.41 19.04
CA SER A 275 10.64 -30.09 19.36
C SER A 275 11.03 -29.35 18.08
N ILE A 276 11.15 -28.02 18.18
CA ILE A 276 11.67 -27.20 17.10
C ILE A 276 12.92 -26.46 17.56
N TRP A 277 13.89 -26.31 16.66
CA TRP A 277 15.03 -25.41 16.82
C TRP A 277 14.79 -24.17 15.99
N LEU A 278 14.92 -22.99 16.60
CA LEU A 278 14.73 -21.70 15.94
C LEU A 278 15.94 -20.81 16.16
N GLN A 279 16.38 -20.14 15.10
CA GLN A 279 17.36 -19.05 15.13
C GLN A 279 16.85 -17.89 14.28
N ILE A 280 16.89 -16.69 14.85
CA ILE A 280 16.60 -15.44 14.15
C ILE A 280 17.66 -14.45 14.61
N GLU A 281 18.53 -14.01 13.70
CA GLU A 281 19.46 -12.93 13.99
C GLU A 281 18.91 -11.63 13.45
N ILE A 282 18.99 -10.57 14.26
CA ILE A 282 18.50 -9.24 13.89
C ILE A 282 19.63 -8.25 14.07
N GLU A 283 19.81 -7.41 13.07
CA GLU A 283 20.63 -6.21 13.14
C GLU A 283 19.71 -5.01 13.37
N ASN A 284 19.83 -4.40 14.54
CA ASN A 284 19.14 -3.15 14.85
C ASN A 284 19.97 -1.98 14.31
N TYR A 285 19.35 -1.17 13.46
CA TYR A 285 19.97 0.09 13.06
C TYR A 285 19.80 1.13 14.17
N PRO A 286 20.80 2.01 14.39
CA PRO A 286 20.60 3.19 15.22
C PRO A 286 19.35 3.96 14.76
N PRO A 287 18.55 4.52 15.68
CA PRO A 287 17.43 5.37 15.29
C PRO A 287 17.91 6.50 14.39
N PHE A 288 17.19 6.76 13.31
CA PHE A 288 17.52 7.83 12.37
C PHE A 288 16.32 8.75 12.15
N MET A 289 16.62 9.99 11.75
CA MET A 289 15.59 11.01 11.52
C MET A 289 14.92 10.79 10.17
N ILE A 290 13.59 10.84 10.18
CA ILE A 290 12.74 10.95 8.99
C ILE A 290 11.72 12.06 9.22
N GLU A 291 11.00 12.47 8.19
CA GLU A 291 10.11 13.63 8.29
C GLU A 291 8.81 13.39 7.54
N ASN A 292 7.68 13.72 8.18
CA ASN A 292 6.47 14.03 7.42
C ASN A 292 6.62 15.42 6.78
N VAL A 293 5.93 15.66 5.68
CA VAL A 293 5.72 17.02 5.13
C VAL A 293 4.24 17.34 5.21
N CYS A 294 3.87 18.53 5.65
CA CYS A 294 2.49 19.00 5.58
C CYS A 294 2.41 20.42 5.00
N ALA A 295 1.36 20.73 4.25
CA ALA A 295 1.07 22.05 3.71
C ALA A 295 -0.33 22.49 4.12
N ASN A 296 -0.41 23.61 4.84
CA ASN A 296 -1.67 24.18 5.31
C ASN A 296 -2.12 25.32 4.41
N THR A 297 -3.41 25.41 4.11
CA THR A 297 -3.97 26.66 3.57
C THR A 297 -3.88 27.77 4.61
N LYS A 298 -3.60 29.00 4.16
CA LYS A 298 -3.70 30.21 5.00
C LYS A 298 -5.15 30.65 5.23
N GLU A 299 -6.04 30.21 4.35
CA GLU A 299 -7.47 30.47 4.37
C GLU A 299 -8.24 29.35 5.08
N GLY A 300 -9.45 29.67 5.53
CA GLY A 300 -10.35 28.76 6.25
C GLY A 300 -10.13 28.76 7.77
N ASN A 301 -11.12 28.24 8.49
CA ASN A 301 -11.10 28.17 9.95
C ASN A 301 -10.05 27.17 10.44
N ILE A 302 -9.05 27.63 11.19
CA ILE A 302 -7.98 26.78 11.71
C ILE A 302 -8.44 25.82 12.82
N ASN A 303 -9.59 26.08 13.44
CA ASN A 303 -10.24 25.19 14.42
C ASN A 303 -10.94 24.00 13.75
N GLU A 304 -11.06 24.03 12.42
CA GLU A 304 -11.87 23.09 11.65
C GLU A 304 -11.10 22.72 10.38
N THR A 305 -10.39 21.61 10.44
CA THR A 305 -9.40 21.25 9.43
C THR A 305 -9.77 19.95 8.73
N ILE A 306 -9.79 20.02 7.40
CA ILE A 306 -9.81 18.86 6.52
C ILE A 306 -8.35 18.42 6.35
N VAL A 307 -8.01 17.25 6.89
CA VAL A 307 -6.69 16.64 6.70
C VAL A 307 -6.77 15.71 5.49
N ILE A 308 -5.81 15.82 4.59
CA ILE A 308 -5.65 14.94 3.42
C ILE A 308 -4.26 14.31 3.54
N GLY A 309 -4.18 12.98 3.39
CA GLY A 309 -2.97 12.22 3.66
C GLY A 309 -2.71 11.10 2.66
N GLY A 310 -1.44 10.78 2.50
CA GLY A 310 -0.92 9.61 1.79
C GLY A 310 0.58 9.51 2.04
N HIS A 311 1.16 8.32 2.06
CA HIS A 311 2.56 8.15 2.41
C HIS A 311 3.52 8.44 1.26
N SER A 312 4.77 8.73 1.62
CA SER A 312 5.82 9.19 0.70
C SER A 312 6.96 8.19 0.50
N ASP A 313 7.07 7.20 1.39
CA ASP A 313 7.99 6.07 1.24
C ASP A 313 7.43 4.99 0.30
N SER A 314 8.30 4.07 -0.07
CA SER A 314 7.96 2.80 -0.73
C SER A 314 8.61 1.64 0.03
N VAL A 315 8.33 0.41 -0.35
CA VAL A 315 9.16 -0.72 0.10
C VAL A 315 10.57 -0.74 -0.51
N PRO A 316 11.54 -1.41 0.16
CA PRO A 316 12.88 -1.62 -0.40
C PRO A 316 12.92 -2.38 -1.72
N ALA A 317 11.88 -3.19 -2.00
CA ALA A 317 11.83 -4.08 -3.16
C ALA A 317 11.60 -3.36 -4.49
N GLY A 318 11.11 -2.12 -4.48
CA GLY A 318 10.76 -1.43 -5.72
C GLY A 318 10.55 0.07 -5.58
N PRO A 319 10.29 0.74 -6.72
CA PRO A 319 10.19 2.18 -6.75
C PRO A 319 8.90 2.66 -6.08
N GLY A 320 7.79 1.90 -6.11
CA GLY A 320 6.56 2.25 -5.40
C GLY A 320 5.73 3.33 -6.10
N ILE A 321 5.67 3.34 -7.43
CA ILE A 321 5.03 4.44 -8.15
C ILE A 321 3.51 4.44 -7.96
N ASN A 322 2.85 3.29 -8.01
CA ASN A 322 1.47 3.23 -7.57
C ASN A 322 1.39 3.29 -6.05
N ASP A 323 2.27 2.56 -5.36
CA ASP A 323 2.29 2.41 -3.90
C ASP A 323 3.51 3.07 -3.22
N ASN A 324 3.39 4.31 -2.74
CA ASN A 324 2.25 5.21 -2.88
C ASN A 324 2.59 6.52 -3.58
N GLY A 325 3.37 6.43 -4.66
CA GLY A 325 3.63 7.59 -5.51
C GLY A 325 2.35 8.20 -6.07
N SER A 326 1.36 7.38 -6.44
CA SER A 326 0.10 7.81 -7.05
C SER A 326 -0.74 8.67 -6.09
N GLY A 327 -0.93 8.25 -4.84
CA GLY A 327 -1.60 9.04 -3.82
C GLY A 327 -0.80 10.27 -3.42
N ALA A 328 0.51 10.10 -3.17
CA ALA A 328 1.40 11.22 -2.81
C ALA A 328 1.37 12.36 -3.85
N MET A 329 1.44 12.02 -5.14
CA MET A 329 1.44 13.02 -6.21
C MET A 329 0.05 13.55 -6.53
N ALA A 330 -1.02 12.78 -6.30
CA ALA A 330 -2.39 13.31 -6.33
C ALA A 330 -2.57 14.44 -5.31
N ILE A 331 -2.08 14.24 -4.07
CA ILE A 331 -2.11 15.25 -3.01
C ILE A 331 -1.32 16.49 -3.41
N LEU A 332 -0.16 16.32 -4.07
CA LEU A 332 0.67 17.43 -4.54
C LEU A 332 -0.05 18.27 -5.61
N VAL A 333 -0.71 17.61 -6.56
CA VAL A 333 -1.52 18.28 -7.58
C VAL A 333 -2.72 18.98 -6.96
N LEU A 334 -3.46 18.33 -6.04
CA LEU A 334 -4.57 18.97 -5.32
C LEU A 334 -4.13 20.23 -4.57
N ALA A 335 -3.02 20.14 -3.83
CA ALA A 335 -2.49 21.26 -3.05
C ALA A 335 -2.08 22.43 -3.95
N THR A 336 -1.35 22.16 -5.03
CA THR A 336 -0.86 23.21 -5.94
C THR A 336 -1.97 23.81 -6.79
N ASN A 337 -2.93 23.02 -7.26
CA ASN A 337 -4.08 23.54 -7.99
C ASN A 337 -4.99 24.38 -7.09
N LEU A 338 -5.28 23.93 -5.87
CA LEU A 338 -6.04 24.73 -4.91
C LEU A 338 -5.32 26.04 -4.57
N ALA A 339 -4.00 25.98 -4.36
CA ALA A 339 -3.18 27.16 -4.11
C ALA A 339 -3.27 28.17 -5.25
N ARG A 340 -3.20 27.72 -6.52
CA ARG A 340 -3.39 28.55 -7.71
C ARG A 340 -4.80 29.14 -7.77
N LEU A 341 -5.83 28.34 -7.50
CA LEU A 341 -7.23 28.78 -7.51
C LEU A 341 -7.50 29.85 -6.44
N TYR A 342 -6.95 29.71 -5.23
CA TYR A 342 -7.06 30.72 -4.17
C TYR A 342 -6.40 32.06 -4.50
N GLN A 343 -5.46 32.08 -5.44
CA GLN A 343 -4.88 33.32 -5.95
C GLN A 343 -5.74 33.94 -7.06
N SER A 344 -6.66 33.17 -7.65
CA SER A 344 -7.63 33.73 -8.60
C SER A 344 -8.68 34.56 -7.86
N GLY A 345 -8.99 35.75 -8.36
CA GLY A 345 -9.94 36.67 -7.70
C GLY A 345 -11.40 36.20 -7.67
N ASN A 346 -11.74 35.15 -8.42
CA ASN A 346 -13.13 34.69 -8.59
C ASN A 346 -13.42 33.34 -7.89
N TYR A 347 -12.42 32.73 -7.26
CA TYR A 347 -12.60 31.45 -6.59
C TYR A 347 -13.12 31.66 -5.16
N ILE A 348 -14.22 30.99 -4.83
CA ILE A 348 -14.77 30.98 -3.48
C ILE A 348 -13.86 30.11 -2.60
N LYS A 349 -13.11 30.77 -1.71
CA LYS A 349 -12.23 30.13 -0.73
C LYS A 349 -13.04 29.24 0.22
N TYR A 350 -12.42 28.15 0.68
CA TYR A 350 -13.09 27.20 1.58
C TYR A 350 -13.30 27.79 2.97
N LYS A 351 -14.38 27.34 3.62
CA LYS A 351 -14.72 27.72 5.00
C LYS A 351 -13.77 27.10 6.02
N TYR A 352 -13.24 25.92 5.69
CA TYR A 352 -12.39 25.10 6.55
C TYR A 352 -10.95 25.16 6.08
N ARG A 353 -10.00 25.07 7.02
CA ARG A 353 -8.59 24.95 6.65
C ARG A 353 -8.35 23.58 6.02
N VAL A 354 -7.51 23.52 5.00
CA VAL A 354 -7.05 22.25 4.42
C VAL A 354 -5.59 22.02 4.80
N ARG A 355 -5.29 20.82 5.29
CA ARG A 355 -3.94 20.33 5.59
C ARG A 355 -3.64 19.14 4.70
N PHE A 356 -2.77 19.32 3.72
CA PHE A 356 -2.22 18.24 2.91
C PHE A 356 -0.99 17.67 3.60
N CYS A 357 -0.87 16.36 3.75
CA CYS A 357 0.27 15.74 4.42
C CYS A 357 0.78 14.51 3.66
N TRP A 358 2.10 14.36 3.71
CA TRP A 358 2.86 13.23 3.20
C TRP A 358 3.49 12.52 4.38
N TRP A 359 2.96 11.33 4.67
CA TRP A 359 3.39 10.55 5.82
C TRP A 359 4.67 9.78 5.49
N ALA A 360 5.55 9.66 6.48
CA ALA A 360 6.77 8.87 6.37
C ALA A 360 6.62 7.53 7.09
N ALA A 361 7.34 6.51 6.65
CA ALA A 361 7.39 5.21 7.32
C ALA A 361 6.01 4.54 7.47
N GLU A 362 5.16 4.67 6.46
CA GLU A 362 3.88 3.94 6.41
C GLU A 362 4.15 2.44 6.33
N GLU A 363 5.09 2.07 5.45
CA GLU A 363 5.43 0.70 5.06
C GLU A 363 5.89 -0.14 6.25
N ILE A 364 6.41 0.56 7.28
CA ILE A 364 6.85 -0.06 8.52
C ILE A 364 5.86 0.03 9.69
N GLY A 365 4.64 0.49 9.43
CA GLY A 365 3.50 0.47 10.34
C GLY A 365 2.91 1.84 10.64
N LEU A 366 2.56 2.62 9.61
CA LEU A 366 1.89 3.93 9.69
C LEU A 366 2.62 4.95 10.58
N VAL A 367 3.94 4.84 10.74
CA VAL A 367 4.66 5.49 11.84
C VAL A 367 4.50 7.01 11.78
N GLY A 368 4.58 7.60 10.59
CA GLY A 368 4.41 9.04 10.38
C GLY A 368 3.02 9.55 10.70
N ALA A 369 1.96 8.85 10.28
CA ALA A 369 0.58 9.23 10.57
C ALA A 369 0.25 9.06 12.06
N ILE A 370 0.74 7.99 12.69
CA ILE A 370 0.62 7.75 14.14
C ILE A 370 1.30 8.87 14.91
N TYR A 371 2.55 9.18 14.56
CA TYR A 371 3.30 10.28 15.16
C TYR A 371 2.53 11.60 15.04
N HIS A 372 2.00 11.92 13.85
CA HIS A 372 1.24 13.15 13.65
C HIS A 372 -0.02 13.22 14.53
N ALA A 373 -0.79 12.13 14.58
CA ALA A 373 -2.02 12.07 15.37
C ALA A 373 -1.73 12.16 16.89
N GLN A 374 -0.68 11.48 17.37
CA GLN A 374 -0.24 11.54 18.77
C GLN A 374 0.27 12.95 19.15
N GLN A 375 1.06 13.60 18.29
CA GLN A 375 1.47 14.99 18.52
C GLN A 375 0.25 15.92 18.56
N ALA A 376 -0.75 15.68 17.71
CA ALA A 376 -1.97 16.48 17.71
C ALA A 376 -2.81 16.25 18.97
N GLN A 377 -2.88 15.03 19.47
CA GLN A 377 -3.56 14.70 20.72
C GLN A 377 -2.88 15.36 21.93
N ASN A 378 -1.56 15.34 21.96
CA ASN A 378 -0.77 15.93 23.05
C ASN A 378 -0.68 17.45 22.95
N SER A 379 -1.06 18.04 21.81
CA SER A 379 -1.15 19.48 21.63
C SER A 379 -2.48 20.01 22.18
N SER A 380 -2.43 20.70 23.32
CA SER A 380 -3.59 21.41 23.90
C SER A 380 -3.58 22.92 23.63
N ALA A 381 -2.40 23.51 23.39
CA ALA A 381 -2.23 24.97 23.33
C ALA A 381 -2.19 25.55 21.91
N ILE A 382 -1.77 24.78 20.89
CA ILE A 382 -1.58 25.31 19.54
C ILE A 382 -2.80 25.04 18.69
N ILE A 383 -3.68 26.02 18.61
CA ILE A 383 -4.86 25.99 17.75
C ILE A 383 -4.46 25.66 16.31
N GLY A 384 -5.19 24.74 15.69
CA GLY A 384 -4.90 24.19 14.39
C GLY A 384 -3.84 23.09 14.40
N ASN A 385 -3.29 22.70 15.54
CA ASN A 385 -2.46 21.51 15.65
C ASN A 385 -3.02 20.52 16.66
N ARG A 386 -4.19 20.77 17.23
CA ARG A 386 -4.82 19.88 18.21
C ARG A 386 -5.65 18.85 17.48
N LEU A 387 -5.75 17.64 18.03
CA LEU A 387 -6.57 16.57 17.46
C LEU A 387 -8.03 17.03 17.27
N GLN A 388 -8.56 17.78 18.24
CA GLN A 388 -9.92 18.35 18.18
C GLN A 388 -10.14 19.37 17.05
N ASP A 389 -9.08 19.91 16.43
CA ASP A 389 -9.22 20.81 15.29
C ASP A 389 -9.43 20.04 13.97
N TYR A 390 -9.15 18.74 13.93
CA TYR A 390 -9.27 17.92 12.71
C TYR A 390 -10.69 17.37 12.58
N LEU A 391 -11.39 17.77 11.52
CA LEU A 391 -12.74 17.29 11.27
C LEU A 391 -12.76 15.92 10.60
N ILE A 392 -11.84 15.71 9.64
CA ILE A 392 -11.78 14.53 8.79
C ILE A 392 -10.34 14.26 8.35
N ASN A 393 -10.00 12.99 8.15
CA ASN A 393 -8.84 12.55 7.37
C ASN A 393 -9.29 11.87 6.05
N LEU A 394 -8.93 12.44 4.91
CA LEU A 394 -9.09 11.80 3.61
C LEU A 394 -7.77 11.13 3.20
N ASN A 395 -7.80 9.83 3.00
CA ASN A 395 -6.63 9.03 2.67
C ASN A 395 -6.60 8.67 1.19
N TYR A 396 -5.45 8.91 0.57
CA TYR A 396 -5.19 8.57 -0.82
C TYR A 396 -3.96 7.68 -0.89
N ASP A 397 -4.25 6.41 -1.11
CA ASP A 397 -3.27 5.34 -1.16
C ASP A 397 -3.57 4.47 -2.37
N MET A 398 -2.57 4.23 -3.21
CA MET A 398 -2.67 3.51 -4.48
C MET A 398 -3.89 3.92 -5.32
N LEU A 399 -3.79 5.03 -6.06
CA LEU A 399 -4.86 5.55 -6.92
C LEU A 399 -4.71 5.19 -8.41
N GLY A 400 -3.68 4.43 -8.81
CA GLY A 400 -3.33 4.20 -10.21
C GLY A 400 -3.12 2.74 -10.65
N SER A 401 -3.68 1.74 -9.96
CA SER A 401 -3.42 0.31 -10.24
C SER A 401 -3.70 -0.08 -11.70
N PRO A 402 -2.92 -0.99 -12.31
CA PRO A 402 -3.03 -1.30 -13.74
C PRO A 402 -4.37 -1.96 -14.11
N ASN A 403 -4.87 -2.86 -13.27
CA ASN A 403 -6.14 -3.56 -13.42
C ASN A 403 -7.22 -2.97 -12.48
N TYR A 404 -7.14 -1.65 -12.28
CA TYR A 404 -7.83 -0.83 -11.27
C TYR A 404 -9.29 -1.19 -10.98
N MET A 405 -9.67 -0.95 -9.73
CA MET A 405 -11.03 -0.55 -9.37
C MET A 405 -11.09 0.95 -9.13
N LEU A 406 -12.25 1.57 -9.36
CA LEU A 406 -12.55 2.91 -8.84
C LEU A 406 -13.13 2.74 -7.43
N GLY A 407 -12.24 2.47 -6.48
CA GLY A 407 -12.61 2.02 -5.14
C GLY A 407 -12.89 3.15 -4.15
N VAL A 408 -13.92 2.95 -3.33
CA VAL A 408 -14.29 3.84 -2.22
C VAL A 408 -14.16 3.08 -0.91
N TYR A 409 -13.47 3.67 0.07
CA TYR A 409 -13.46 3.07 1.42
C TYR A 409 -14.88 3.02 2.01
N ASN A 410 -15.34 1.82 2.36
CA ASN A 410 -16.69 1.61 2.86
C ASN A 410 -16.83 2.02 4.33
N GLY A 411 -17.35 3.22 4.58
CA GLY A 411 -17.60 3.71 5.94
C GLY A 411 -18.51 2.79 6.77
N SER A 412 -19.39 2.02 6.11
CA SER A 412 -20.28 1.06 6.79
C SER A 412 -19.53 -0.18 7.28
N SER A 413 -18.38 -0.51 6.69
CA SER A 413 -17.55 -1.65 7.10
C SER A 413 -16.40 -1.25 8.03
N ALA A 414 -16.41 -0.03 8.58
CA ALA A 414 -15.43 0.42 9.56
C ALA A 414 -15.30 -0.58 10.71
N LYS A 415 -14.06 -0.83 11.16
CA LYS A 415 -13.72 -1.85 12.17
C LYS A 415 -14.60 -1.77 13.43
N PRO A 416 -14.97 -2.91 14.04
CA PRO A 416 -15.45 -2.95 15.43
C PRO A 416 -14.52 -2.18 16.38
N GLY A 417 -15.09 -1.31 17.22
CA GLY A 417 -14.33 -0.40 18.09
C GLY A 417 -14.07 0.98 17.49
N THR A 418 -14.36 1.21 16.21
CA THR A 418 -14.43 2.57 15.65
C THR A 418 -15.49 3.38 16.41
N PRO A 419 -15.17 4.59 16.92
CA PRO A 419 -16.15 5.42 17.58
C PRO A 419 -17.39 5.66 16.71
N PRO A 420 -18.63 5.46 17.22
CA PRO A 420 -19.85 5.57 16.40
C PRO A 420 -20.01 6.92 15.68
N SER A 421 -19.56 7.99 16.32
CA SER A 421 -19.54 9.35 15.76
C SER A 421 -18.68 9.45 14.49
N ALA A 422 -17.49 8.85 14.49
CA ALA A 422 -16.60 8.79 13.33
C ALA A 422 -17.15 7.87 12.22
N ARG A 423 -17.79 6.76 12.58
CA ARG A 423 -18.40 5.83 11.62
C ARG A 423 -19.50 6.50 10.78
N ASN A 424 -20.40 7.24 11.43
CA ASN A 424 -21.50 7.92 10.72
C ASN A 424 -21.00 8.92 9.68
N GLY A 425 -20.01 9.75 10.02
CA GLY A 425 -19.40 10.65 9.04
C GLY A 425 -18.67 9.89 7.93
N SER A 426 -17.99 8.79 8.25
CA SER A 426 -17.29 7.96 7.26
C SER A 426 -18.26 7.34 6.25
N ILE A 427 -19.45 6.92 6.69
CA ILE A 427 -20.54 6.45 5.80
C ILE A 427 -20.92 7.56 4.83
N ARG A 428 -21.18 8.78 5.33
CA ARG A 428 -21.55 9.93 4.47
C ARG A 428 -20.47 10.28 3.44
N ILE A 429 -19.20 10.14 3.82
CA ILE A 429 -18.07 10.33 2.90
C ILE A 429 -18.09 9.28 1.80
N SER A 430 -18.28 8.01 2.15
CA SER A 430 -18.36 6.91 1.18
C SER A 430 -19.55 7.07 0.22
N GLU A 431 -20.72 7.49 0.73
CA GLU A 431 -21.91 7.80 -0.08
C GLU A 431 -21.70 9.00 -1.01
N THR A 432 -20.94 10.01 -0.56
CA THR A 432 -20.67 11.21 -1.35
C THR A 432 -19.70 10.89 -2.51
N PHE A 433 -18.71 10.03 -2.30
CA PHE A 433 -17.85 9.52 -3.38
C PHE A 433 -18.62 8.66 -4.38
N SER A 434 -19.37 7.66 -3.92
CA SER A 434 -20.14 6.79 -4.82
C SER A 434 -21.17 7.58 -5.64
N SER A 435 -21.86 8.53 -5.01
CA SER A 435 -22.78 9.44 -5.71
C SER A 435 -22.07 10.27 -6.80
N TRP A 436 -20.79 10.62 -6.62
CA TRP A 436 -20.03 11.31 -7.66
C TRP A 436 -19.72 10.38 -8.83
N PHE A 437 -19.28 9.14 -8.57
CA PHE A 437 -19.05 8.16 -9.64
C PHE A 437 -20.34 7.87 -10.42
N ASP A 438 -21.47 7.68 -9.73
CA ASP A 438 -22.78 7.46 -10.35
C ASP A 438 -23.19 8.61 -11.27
N ARG A 439 -23.09 9.86 -10.80
CA ARG A 439 -23.42 11.06 -11.61
C ARG A 439 -22.51 11.23 -12.82
N ASN A 440 -21.28 10.74 -12.75
CA ASN A 440 -20.34 10.75 -13.87
C ASN A 440 -20.42 9.49 -14.73
N ASN A 441 -21.40 8.61 -14.49
CA ASN A 441 -21.57 7.32 -15.15
C ASN A 441 -20.31 6.44 -15.12
N LEU A 442 -19.55 6.50 -14.02
CA LEU A 442 -18.36 5.68 -13.81
C LEU A 442 -18.74 4.43 -12.99
N PRO A 443 -18.09 3.28 -13.25
CA PRO A 443 -18.19 2.14 -12.34
C PRO A 443 -17.46 2.49 -11.05
N TRP A 444 -17.83 1.84 -9.95
CA TRP A 444 -17.11 1.95 -8.69
C TRP A 444 -17.39 0.72 -7.84
N ASP A 445 -16.54 0.45 -6.86
CA ASP A 445 -16.75 -0.61 -5.87
C ASP A 445 -16.38 -0.11 -4.49
N TYR A 446 -16.97 -0.73 -3.47
CA TYR A 446 -16.48 -0.57 -2.11
C TYR A 446 -15.21 -1.39 -1.89
N THR A 447 -14.28 -0.83 -1.14
CA THR A 447 -13.14 -1.55 -0.56
C THR A 447 -13.16 -1.48 0.96
N ASP A 448 -12.42 -2.39 1.57
CA ASP A 448 -12.35 -2.57 3.01
C ASP A 448 -11.82 -1.34 3.73
N PHE A 449 -12.60 -0.86 4.70
CA PHE A 449 -12.21 0.24 5.58
C PHE A 449 -11.62 -0.27 6.90
N SER A 450 -10.51 -1.02 6.77
CA SER A 450 -9.91 -1.84 7.84
C SER A 450 -9.06 -1.08 8.86
N GLY A 451 -8.53 0.10 8.50
CA GLY A 451 -7.58 0.88 9.32
C GLY A 451 -6.12 0.62 8.96
N ARG A 452 -5.85 -0.01 7.81
CA ARG A 452 -4.53 -0.48 7.39
C ARG A 452 -3.62 0.54 6.71
N SER A 453 -4.16 1.72 6.39
CA SER A 453 -3.43 2.83 5.78
C SER A 453 -3.54 4.06 6.70
N ASP A 454 -2.91 5.16 6.35
CA ASP A 454 -2.63 6.29 7.25
C ASP A 454 -3.85 6.96 7.91
N TYR A 455 -5.07 6.69 7.44
CA TYR A 455 -6.30 7.09 8.14
C TYR A 455 -6.53 6.35 9.46
N GLY A 456 -5.95 5.16 9.64
CA GLY A 456 -6.12 4.28 10.80
C GLY A 456 -6.01 4.99 12.15
N PRO A 457 -4.89 5.69 12.46
CA PRO A 457 -4.75 6.43 13.71
C PRO A 457 -5.80 7.53 13.89
N PHE A 458 -6.18 8.24 12.82
CA PHE A 458 -7.22 9.27 12.91
C PHE A 458 -8.58 8.66 13.25
N LEU A 459 -8.96 7.57 12.56
CA LEU A 459 -10.20 6.86 12.80
C LEU A 459 -10.27 6.29 14.23
N ALA A 460 -9.16 5.73 14.71
CA ALA A 460 -9.04 5.22 16.08
C ALA A 460 -9.12 6.32 17.15
N ALA A 461 -8.76 7.57 16.81
CA ALA A 461 -8.90 8.74 17.67
C ALA A 461 -10.31 9.39 17.59
N GLY A 462 -11.23 8.80 16.84
CA GLY A 462 -12.59 9.32 16.66
C GLY A 462 -12.71 10.46 15.64
N ILE A 463 -11.71 10.61 14.76
CA ILE A 463 -11.80 11.49 13.59
C ILE A 463 -12.48 10.72 12.46
N VAL A 464 -13.48 11.31 11.81
CA VAL A 464 -14.04 10.75 10.57
C VAL A 464 -12.92 10.52 9.57
N ALA A 465 -12.96 9.40 8.87
CA ALA A 465 -12.05 9.16 7.77
C ALA A 465 -12.77 8.62 6.54
N GLY A 466 -12.10 8.69 5.40
CA GLY A 466 -12.56 8.09 4.16
C GLY A 466 -11.52 8.30 3.08
N GLY A 467 -11.85 7.98 1.85
CA GLY A 467 -10.88 8.09 0.77
C GLY A 467 -11.16 7.11 -0.35
N LEU A 468 -10.13 6.92 -1.16
CA LEU A 468 -10.18 6.18 -2.40
C LEU A 468 -8.99 5.21 -2.48
N PHE A 469 -9.17 4.12 -3.21
CA PHE A 469 -8.18 3.07 -3.41
C PHE A 469 -8.43 2.38 -4.74
N SER A 470 -7.39 2.03 -5.48
CA SER A 470 -7.54 1.43 -6.82
C SER A 470 -7.22 -0.07 -6.90
N GLY A 471 -6.88 -0.70 -5.78
CA GLY A 471 -6.64 -2.13 -5.68
C GLY A 471 -5.16 -2.47 -5.48
N ALA A 472 -4.87 -3.52 -4.73
CA ALA A 472 -3.56 -4.09 -4.52
C ALA A 472 -3.57 -5.57 -4.95
N ASP A 473 -3.47 -6.49 -3.99
CA ASP A 473 -3.39 -7.93 -4.21
C ASP A 473 -4.75 -8.62 -4.38
N GLU A 474 -5.86 -7.88 -4.41
CA GLU A 474 -7.18 -8.46 -4.66
C GLU A 474 -7.34 -8.93 -6.11
N THR A 475 -8.20 -9.94 -6.33
CA THR A 475 -8.50 -10.46 -7.68
C THR A 475 -9.74 -9.80 -8.26
N LYS A 476 -9.64 -9.29 -9.49
CA LYS A 476 -10.79 -8.73 -10.21
C LYS A 476 -11.78 -9.84 -10.59
N THR A 477 -13.04 -9.70 -10.21
CA THR A 477 -14.06 -10.71 -10.55
C THR A 477 -14.55 -10.56 -12.01
N PRO A 478 -15.10 -11.62 -12.62
CA PRO A 478 -15.76 -11.53 -13.93
C PRO A 478 -16.89 -10.48 -13.96
N GLU A 479 -17.68 -10.38 -12.90
CA GLU A 479 -18.78 -9.44 -12.77
C GLU A 479 -18.26 -8.00 -12.69
N GLN A 480 -17.22 -7.76 -11.90
CA GLN A 480 -16.59 -6.45 -11.78
C GLN A 480 -16.02 -6.02 -13.15
N ARG A 481 -15.28 -6.90 -13.83
CA ARG A 481 -14.76 -6.63 -15.18
C ARG A 481 -15.88 -6.28 -16.17
N ALA A 482 -16.98 -7.04 -16.17
CA ALA A 482 -18.12 -6.81 -17.06
C ALA A 482 -18.78 -5.44 -16.81
N ARG A 483 -19.02 -5.07 -15.54
CA ARG A 483 -19.59 -3.75 -15.18
C ARG A 483 -18.69 -2.59 -15.63
N TYR A 484 -17.38 -2.76 -15.50
CA TYR A 484 -16.43 -1.71 -15.90
C TYR A 484 -16.38 -1.58 -17.43
N GLU A 485 -16.35 -2.69 -18.16
CA GLU A 485 -16.37 -2.68 -19.63
C GLU A 485 -17.67 -2.09 -20.20
N GLU A 486 -18.81 -2.36 -19.56
CA GLU A 486 -20.10 -1.77 -19.92
C GLU A 486 -20.09 -0.23 -19.79
N LYS A 487 -19.57 0.29 -18.66
CA LYS A 487 -19.59 1.74 -18.38
C LYS A 487 -18.47 2.51 -19.08
N LEU A 488 -17.29 1.91 -19.21
CA LEU A 488 -16.08 2.58 -19.71
C LEU A 488 -15.76 2.24 -21.17
N GLY A 489 -16.39 1.20 -21.73
CA GLY A 489 -16.17 0.73 -23.09
C GLY A 489 -15.16 -0.42 -23.20
N LEU A 490 -15.14 -1.03 -24.38
CA LEU A 490 -14.33 -2.20 -24.71
C LEU A 490 -12.83 -1.96 -24.37
N GLY A 491 -12.26 -2.86 -23.58
CA GLY A 491 -10.85 -2.82 -23.18
C GLY A 491 -10.54 -2.00 -21.93
N GLN A 492 -11.53 -1.28 -21.36
CA GLN A 492 -11.37 -0.53 -20.10
C GLN A 492 -11.87 -1.28 -18.87
N GLY A 493 -12.39 -2.51 -19.05
CA GLY A 493 -12.88 -3.36 -17.97
C GLY A 493 -11.80 -4.06 -17.14
N GLY A 494 -10.55 -4.06 -17.64
CA GLY A 494 -9.46 -4.86 -17.05
C GLY A 494 -9.58 -6.35 -17.34
N LEU A 495 -8.85 -7.16 -16.56
CA LEU A 495 -8.74 -8.61 -16.71
C LEU A 495 -9.36 -9.31 -15.50
N ALA A 496 -10.42 -10.08 -15.75
CA ALA A 496 -11.04 -10.94 -14.73
C ALA A 496 -10.10 -12.10 -14.36
N GLY A 497 -10.09 -12.48 -13.08
CA GLY A 497 -9.21 -13.51 -12.53
C GLY A 497 -7.74 -13.09 -12.36
N ALA A 498 -7.40 -11.86 -12.73
CA ALA A 498 -6.09 -11.25 -12.48
C ALA A 498 -6.14 -10.34 -11.26
N ILE A 499 -4.99 -10.16 -10.63
CA ILE A 499 -4.78 -9.24 -9.50
C ILE A 499 -4.99 -7.78 -9.95
N LEU A 500 -5.53 -6.92 -9.08
CA LEU A 500 -5.76 -5.50 -9.37
C LEU A 500 -4.44 -4.74 -9.58
N ASP A 501 -3.43 -4.99 -8.76
CA ASP A 501 -2.05 -4.57 -8.93
C ASP A 501 -1.06 -5.75 -8.77
N PRO A 502 -0.64 -6.40 -9.86
CA PRO A 502 0.33 -7.49 -9.81
C PRO A 502 1.74 -7.02 -9.40
N CYS A 503 2.01 -5.71 -9.38
CA CYS A 503 3.29 -5.10 -9.03
C CYS A 503 3.34 -4.52 -7.62
N TYR A 504 2.26 -4.59 -6.85
CA TYR A 504 2.23 -4.22 -5.44
C TYR A 504 3.42 -4.81 -4.67
N HIS A 505 4.16 -3.94 -3.96
CA HIS A 505 5.40 -4.26 -3.22
C HIS A 505 6.51 -4.93 -4.04
N LYS A 506 6.61 -4.66 -5.36
CA LYS A 506 7.61 -5.27 -6.25
C LYS A 506 8.37 -4.23 -7.07
N ALA A 507 9.51 -4.67 -7.60
CA ALA A 507 10.38 -3.87 -8.47
C ALA A 507 9.68 -3.34 -9.75
N CYS A 508 8.59 -3.98 -10.18
CA CYS A 508 7.83 -3.57 -11.36
C CYS A 508 6.81 -2.46 -11.11
N ASP A 509 6.62 -2.00 -9.85
CA ASP A 509 5.73 -0.88 -9.54
C ASP A 509 6.34 0.47 -9.98
N THR A 510 6.33 0.66 -11.29
CA THR A 510 6.94 1.75 -12.04
C THR A 510 5.86 2.61 -12.69
N THR A 511 6.23 3.69 -13.38
CA THR A 511 5.26 4.50 -14.14
C THR A 511 4.54 3.72 -15.25
N ASP A 512 5.13 2.63 -15.76
CA ASP A 512 4.49 1.73 -16.73
C ASP A 512 3.34 0.93 -16.10
N ASN A 513 3.29 0.84 -14.76
CA ASN A 513 2.25 0.15 -14.00
C ASN A 513 0.95 0.99 -13.86
N ILE A 514 0.99 2.28 -14.21
CA ILE A 514 -0.11 3.21 -13.90
C ILE A 514 -1.20 3.17 -14.97
N ASN A 515 -2.43 2.82 -14.57
CA ASN A 515 -3.59 3.04 -15.40
C ASN A 515 -4.00 4.52 -15.38
N GLN A 516 -3.68 5.24 -16.46
CA GLN A 516 -3.89 6.68 -16.54
C GLN A 516 -5.37 7.10 -16.49
N LEU A 517 -6.29 6.32 -17.06
CA LEU A 517 -7.72 6.62 -16.99
C LEU A 517 -8.23 6.48 -15.55
N GLY A 518 -7.94 5.33 -14.92
CA GLY A 518 -8.30 5.08 -13.54
C GLY A 518 -7.74 6.15 -12.62
N TYR A 519 -6.45 6.46 -12.77
CA TYR A 519 -5.76 7.46 -11.96
C TYR A 519 -6.38 8.85 -12.08
N GLU A 520 -6.64 9.32 -13.31
CA GLU A 520 -7.27 10.63 -13.51
C GLU A 520 -8.66 10.69 -12.85
N LYS A 521 -9.49 9.64 -12.99
CA LYS A 521 -10.84 9.60 -12.39
C LYS A 521 -10.81 9.56 -10.87
N MET A 522 -9.87 8.83 -10.28
CA MET A 522 -9.69 8.80 -8.82
C MET A 522 -9.26 10.17 -8.29
N VAL A 523 -8.34 10.86 -8.96
CA VAL A 523 -7.92 12.20 -8.53
C VAL A 523 -9.00 13.26 -8.77
N GLN A 524 -9.80 13.14 -9.83
CA GLN A 524 -10.98 13.98 -10.03
C GLN A 524 -12.03 13.77 -8.93
N ALA A 525 -12.27 12.53 -8.51
CA ALA A 525 -13.14 12.23 -7.37
C ALA A 525 -12.61 12.85 -6.07
N ALA A 526 -11.29 12.73 -5.82
CA ALA A 526 -10.63 13.35 -4.67
C ALA A 526 -10.77 14.89 -4.67
N ALA A 527 -10.56 15.52 -5.81
CA ALA A 527 -10.75 16.95 -6.01
C ALA A 527 -12.19 17.38 -5.73
N TYR A 528 -13.17 16.64 -6.25
CA TYR A 528 -14.59 16.90 -6.00
C TYR A 528 -14.93 16.81 -4.51
N MET A 529 -14.45 15.77 -3.82
CA MET A 529 -14.70 15.61 -2.39
C MET A 529 -14.15 16.80 -1.60
N LEU A 530 -12.91 17.19 -1.85
CA LEU A 530 -12.31 18.34 -1.18
C LEU A 530 -13.09 19.63 -1.46
N GLU A 531 -13.50 19.87 -2.70
CA GLU A 531 -14.33 21.01 -3.08
C GLU A 531 -15.68 21.02 -2.34
N TYR A 532 -16.36 19.86 -2.30
CA TYR A 532 -17.65 19.68 -1.65
C TYR A 532 -17.56 19.95 -0.15
N LEU A 533 -16.61 19.32 0.55
CA LEU A 533 -16.43 19.49 1.98
C LEU A 533 -15.95 20.90 2.33
N GLY A 534 -15.03 21.46 1.54
CA GLY A 534 -14.48 22.80 1.76
C GLY A 534 -15.53 23.92 1.67
N ARG A 535 -16.63 23.68 0.95
CA ARG A 535 -17.72 24.65 0.75
C ARG A 535 -18.99 24.35 1.55
N LEU A 536 -19.09 23.17 2.17
CA LEU A 536 -20.28 22.79 2.93
C LEU A 536 -20.58 23.82 4.02
N ASP A 537 -21.87 24.11 4.25
CA ASP A 537 -22.25 25.18 5.17
C ASP A 537 -21.90 24.88 6.63
N ASP A 538 -22.12 23.64 7.06
CA ASP A 538 -21.83 23.14 8.40
C ASP A 538 -21.27 21.71 8.32
N LEU A 539 -19.99 21.61 7.94
CA LEU A 539 -19.24 20.35 7.90
C LEU A 539 -19.15 19.65 9.26
N PRO A 540 -18.89 20.30 10.40
CA PRO A 540 -18.88 19.63 11.70
C PRO A 540 -20.19 18.90 11.99
N THR A 541 -21.35 19.56 11.84
CA THR A 541 -22.64 18.91 12.10
C THR A 541 -22.97 17.84 11.06
N TRP A 542 -22.59 18.06 9.80
CA TRP A 542 -22.79 17.05 8.75
C TRP A 542 -21.98 15.77 9.01
N LEU A 543 -20.73 15.90 9.44
CA LEU A 543 -19.86 14.77 9.81
C LEU A 543 -20.31 14.11 11.13
N TYR A 544 -20.71 14.92 12.11
CA TYR A 544 -20.99 14.49 13.48
C TYR A 544 -22.39 14.93 13.93
N PRO A 545 -23.47 14.38 13.35
CA PRO A 545 -24.85 14.84 13.61
C PRO A 545 -25.30 14.66 15.07
N ASN A 546 -24.64 13.75 15.81
CA ASN A 546 -24.91 13.49 17.22
C ASN A 546 -23.80 14.04 18.13
N GLY A 547 -22.99 14.97 17.64
CA GLY A 547 -21.80 15.47 18.31
C GLY A 547 -20.57 14.60 18.09
N ARG A 548 -19.41 15.22 18.21
CA ARG A 548 -18.10 14.57 18.04
C ARG A 548 -17.61 13.99 19.36
N GLN A 549 -17.03 12.80 19.30
CA GLN A 549 -16.36 12.16 20.43
C GLN A 549 -14.96 11.76 19.99
N THR A 550 -13.94 12.44 20.52
CA THR A 550 -12.54 12.05 20.34
C THR A 550 -12.15 11.03 21.39
N THR A 551 -11.38 10.03 20.99
CA THR A 551 -10.80 9.01 21.87
C THR A 551 -9.29 9.21 21.95
N GLU A 552 -8.73 8.92 23.12
CA GLU A 552 -7.28 8.95 23.29
C GLU A 552 -6.66 7.79 22.49
N LEU A 553 -5.83 8.13 21.50
CA LEU A 553 -4.90 7.19 20.87
C LEU A 553 -3.93 6.68 21.94
N PRO A 554 -3.84 5.36 22.17
CA PRO A 554 -2.85 4.80 23.07
C PRO A 554 -1.42 5.20 22.66
N GLU A 555 -0.52 5.38 23.64
CA GLU A 555 0.90 5.62 23.36
C GLU A 555 1.51 4.51 22.48
N ASN A 556 1.01 3.27 22.64
CA ASN A 556 1.38 2.10 21.84
C ASN A 556 0.32 1.76 20.78
N TYR A 557 -0.38 2.77 20.23
CA TYR A 557 -1.29 2.55 19.12
C TYR A 557 -0.51 1.83 18.02
N PHE A 558 -0.98 0.63 17.72
CA PHE A 558 -0.50 -0.14 16.60
C PHE A 558 -1.65 -0.18 15.61
N PRO A 559 -1.39 0.18 14.35
CA PRO A 559 -2.42 0.04 13.35
C PRO A 559 -2.81 -1.42 13.29
N ASN A 560 -4.06 -1.69 12.91
CA ASN A 560 -4.40 -3.05 12.53
C ASN A 560 -3.44 -3.40 11.40
N SER A 561 -2.44 -4.25 11.68
CA SER A 561 -1.60 -4.85 10.66
C SER A 561 -2.41 -5.95 9.97
N ASP A 562 -3.54 -5.53 9.41
CA ASP A 562 -4.43 -6.34 8.59
C ASP A 562 -3.83 -6.51 7.19
N TYR A 563 -2.54 -6.19 6.97
CA TYR A 563 -1.81 -6.63 5.77
C TYR A 563 -2.08 -8.12 5.48
N PHE A 564 -2.40 -8.90 6.54
CA PHE A 564 -3.10 -10.15 6.40
C PHE A 564 -4.10 -10.30 7.55
N ARG A 565 -5.32 -9.79 7.39
CA ARG A 565 -6.44 -10.58 7.91
C ARG A 565 -6.34 -11.94 7.25
N ASP A 566 -6.62 -12.96 8.01
CA ASP A 566 -6.85 -14.27 7.46
C ASP A 566 -8.11 -14.16 6.59
N VAL A 567 -7.90 -14.03 5.28
CA VAL A 567 -8.96 -13.74 4.31
C VAL A 567 -9.90 -14.93 4.33
N ASP A 568 -11.05 -14.77 4.99
CA ASP A 568 -12.37 -15.33 4.66
C ASP A 568 -13.29 -15.20 5.90
N SER A 569 -13.93 -14.04 6.04
CA SER A 569 -15.25 -13.93 6.69
C SER A 569 -16.29 -13.61 5.64
#